data_AF-A0A7C3NZ32-F1
#
_entry.id   AF-A0A7C3NZ32-F1
#
_cell.length_a   1.000
_cell.length_b   1.000
_cell.length_c   1.000
_cell.angle_alpha   90.00
_cell.angle_beta   90.00
_cell.angle_gamma   90.00
#
_symmetry.space_group_name_H-M   'P 1'
#
loop_
_entity.id
_entity.type
_entity.pdbx_description
1 polymer ?
#
loop_
_entity_poly.entity_id
_entity_poly.type
_entity_poly.pdbx_seq_one_letter_code
_entity_poly.pdbx_strand_id
1 'polypeptide(L)' 'MGVLDGQVALINGGGRGLGRATALACAREG' A
#
# COMPACT_ATOMS: atom_id res chain seq x y z
N MET A 1 -15.63 2.91 1.79
CA MET A 1 -14.88 1.70 1.37
C MET A 1 -13.90 2.19 0.32
N GLY A 2 -12.60 2.12 0.62
CA GLY A 2 -11.59 2.61 -0.33
C GLY A 2 -11.45 1.65 -1.51
N VAL A 3 -10.75 2.08 -2.57
CA VAL A 3 -10.70 1.33 -3.84
C VAL A 3 -9.97 -0.02 -3.74
N LEU A 4 -9.19 -0.24 -2.69
CA LEU A 4 -8.41 -1.46 -2.47
C LEU A 4 -8.99 -2.37 -1.38
N ASP A 5 -10.17 -2.06 -0.84
CA ASP A 5 -10.73 -2.84 0.26
C ASP A 5 -10.88 -4.34 -0.08
N GLY A 6 -10.48 -5.18 0.88
CA GLY A 6 -10.43 -6.63 0.75
C GLY A 6 -9.31 -7.18 -0.14
N GLN A 7 -8.41 -6.35 -0.66
CA GLN A 7 -7.26 -6.79 -1.46
C GLN A 7 -6.02 -7.05 -0.59
N VAL A 8 -5.09 -7.86 -1.11
CA VAL A 8 -3.78 -8.10 -0.49
C VAL A 8 -2.69 -7.62 -1.44
N ALA A 9 -1.86 -6.68 -0.98
CA ALA A 9 -0.74 -6.14 -1.75
C ALA A 9 0.61 -6.63 -1.20
N LEU A 10 1.45 -7.20 -2.07
CA LEU A 10 2.85 -7.52 -1.78
C LEU A 10 3.74 -6.42 -2.36
N ILE A 11 4.49 -5.73 -1.50
CA ILE A 11 5.33 -4.59 -1.89
C ILE A 11 6.77 -4.87 -1.47
N ASN A 12 7.69 -4.85 -2.43
CA ASN A 12 9.13 -4.91 -2.15
C ASN A 12 9.68 -3.51 -1.81
N GLY A 13 10.85 -3.45 -1.13
CA GLY A 13 11.50 -2.17 -0.83
C GLY A 13 10.68 -1.21 0.04
N GLY A 14 9.72 -1.70 0.83
CA GLY A 14 8.77 -0.87 1.62
C GLY A 14 9.39 -0.01 2.74
N GLY A 15 10.70 -0.07 2.97
CA GLY A 15 11.36 0.62 4.07
C GLY A 15 11.53 2.13 3.87
N ARG A 16 11.57 2.64 2.63
CA ARG A 16 11.75 4.08 2.32
C ARG A 16 11.29 4.44 0.90
N GLY A 17 11.32 5.73 0.58
CA GLY A 17 11.06 6.22 -0.79
C GLY A 17 9.71 5.78 -1.33
N LEU A 18 9.69 5.40 -2.62
CA LEU A 18 8.46 5.00 -3.32
C LEU A 18 7.81 3.77 -2.70
N GLY A 19 8.59 2.75 -2.33
CA GLY A 19 8.03 1.53 -1.74
C GLY A 19 7.22 1.81 -0.46
N ARG A 20 7.74 2.69 0.42
CA ARG A 20 7.02 3.13 1.62
C ARG A 20 5.77 3.96 1.28
N ALA A 21 5.90 4.91 0.35
CA ALA A 21 4.78 5.76 -0.05
C ALA A 21 3.62 4.93 -0.63
N THR A 22 3.94 3.97 -1.50
CA THR A 22 2.96 3.04 -2.08
C THR A 22 2.31 2.17 -1.01
N ALA A 23 3.07 1.60 -0.08
CA ALA A 23 2.51 0.79 1.01
C ALA A 23 1.52 1.58 1.88
N LEU A 24 1.83 2.84 2.19
CA LEU A 24 0.95 3.72 2.96
C LEU A 24 -0.28 4.16 2.16
N ALA A 25 -0.16 4.33 0.85
CA ALA A 25 -1.30 4.61 -0.01
C ALA A 25 -2.23 3.39 -0.09
N CYS A 26 -1.68 2.18 -0.28
CA CYS A 26 -2.47 0.95 -0.30
C CYS A 26 -3.25 0.76 1.00
N ALA A 27 -2.58 0.85 2.15
CA ALA A 27 -3.24 0.71 3.45
C ALA A 27 -4.31 1.77 3.74
N ARG A 28 -4.21 2.96 3.13
CA ARG A 28 -5.23 4.02 3.27
C ARG A 28 -6.49 3.71 2.47
N GLU A 29 -6.33 3.07 1.31
CA GLU A 29 -7.42 2.76 0.38
C GLU A 29 -8.11 1.42 0.68
N GLY A 30 -7.74 0.75 1.77
CA GLY A 30 -8.30 -0.55 2.18
C GLY A 30 -7.29 -1.67 2.00
#